data_AF-A0A656Z4H1-F1
#
_entry.id   AF-A0A656Z4H1-F1
#
_cell.length_a   1.000
_cell.length_b   1.000
_cell.length_c   1.000
_cell.angle_alpha   90.00
_cell.angle_beta   90.00
_cell.angle_gamma   90.00
#
_symmetry.space_group_name_H-M   'P 1'
#
loop_
_entity.id
_entity.type
_entity.pdbx_description
1 polymer ?
#
loop_
_entity_poly.entity_id
_entity_poly.type
_entity_poly.pdbx_seq_one_letter_code
_entity_poly.pdbx_strand_id
1 'polypeptide(L)'
;YVGAVAVLFLFVVMMLDVDFSELKRGALQYAPVGALVGLILLGELIVVFAGSMFTPKLGQGAVPIPDLAERTNTAALGDILYTDFVFHFQIAGLVLLVAMIGAIVLTLRHKPNVKRQSIPDQVARTPETAIEIKKVEPGKGI
;
A
#
# COMPACT_ATOMS: atom_id res chain seq x y z
N TYR A 1 10.88 -3.25 -7.44
CA TYR A 1 10.13 -4.36 -6.81
C TYR A 1 10.78 -4.88 -5.54
N VAL A 2 12.00 -5.43 -5.59
CA VAL A 2 12.64 -6.03 -4.40
C VAL A 2 12.92 -5.01 -3.29
N GLY A 3 13.47 -3.84 -3.60
CA GLY A 3 13.92 -2.89 -2.57
C GLY A 3 12.83 -2.21 -1.72
N ALA A 4 11.60 -2.06 -2.25
CA ALA A 4 10.52 -1.34 -1.56
C ALA A 4 9.34 -2.25 -1.23
N VAL A 5 8.71 -2.82 -2.26
CA VAL A 5 7.48 -3.62 -2.10
C VAL A 5 7.75 -4.90 -1.31
N ALA A 6 8.77 -5.67 -1.71
CA ALA A 6 9.09 -6.92 -1.00
C ALA A 6 9.52 -6.65 0.44
N VAL A 7 10.33 -5.61 0.68
CA VAL A 7 10.76 -5.23 2.03
C VAL A 7 9.58 -4.81 2.90
N LEU A 8 8.66 -3.98 2.40
CA LEU A 8 7.46 -3.60 3.14
C LEU A 8 6.60 -4.82 3.47
N PHE A 9 6.45 -5.75 2.52
CA PHE A 9 5.72 -6.99 2.76
C PHE A 9 6.37 -7.85 3.84
N LEU A 10 7.71 -7.98 3.82
CA LEU A 10 8.45 -8.72 4.85
C LEU A 10 8.26 -8.09 6.24
N PHE A 11 8.29 -6.76 6.36
CA PHE A 11 8.00 -6.10 7.64
C PHE A 11 6.59 -6.44 8.15
N VAL A 12 5.59 -6.39 7.28
CA VAL A 12 4.20 -6.72 7.66
C VAL A 12 4.09 -8.17 8.12
N VAL A 13 4.67 -9.11 7.38
CA VAL A 13 4.65 -10.54 7.74
C VAL A 13 5.43 -10.82 9.03
N MET A 14 6.49 -10.07 9.32
CA MET A 14 7.25 -10.24 10.58
C MET A 14 6.55 -9.60 11.79
N MET A 15 5.82 -8.50 11.61
CA MET A 15 5.09 -7.84 12.70
C MET A 15 3.79 -8.58 13.06
N LEU A 16 3.19 -9.26 12.09
CA LEU A 16 1.98 -10.07 12.29
C LEU A 16 2.38 -11.51 12.57
N ASP A 17 1.92 -12.08 13.68
CA ASP A 17 2.08 -13.52 13.95
C ASP A 17 1.07 -14.31 13.10
N VAL A 18 1.41 -14.51 11.82
CA VAL A 18 0.53 -15.17 10.85
C VAL A 18 0.67 -16.69 10.99
N ASP A 19 -0.39 -17.35 11.47
CA ASP A 19 -0.46 -18.80 11.49
C ASP A 19 -0.82 -19.36 10.11
N PHE A 20 0.20 -19.73 9.36
CA PHE A 20 0.06 -20.36 8.04
C PHE A 20 -0.60 -21.74 8.08
N SER A 21 -0.63 -22.41 9.23
CA SER A 21 -1.26 -23.72 9.38
C SER A 21 -2.79 -23.59 9.37
N GLU A 22 -3.33 -22.56 10.03
CA GLU A 22 -4.74 -22.26 10.00
C GLU A 22 -5.17 -21.72 8.63
N LEU A 23 -4.34 -20.87 7.99
CA LEU A 23 -4.61 -20.35 6.63
C LEU A 23 -4.70 -21.45 5.55
N LYS A 24 -3.93 -22.54 5.73
CA LYS A 24 -3.94 -23.70 4.83
C LYS A 24 -5.08 -24.68 5.12
N ARG A 25 -5.79 -24.53 6.25
CA ARG A 25 -6.89 -25.41 6.64
C ARG A 25 -8.07 -25.22 5.67
N GLY A 26 -8.33 -26.25 4.85
CA GLY A 26 -9.39 -26.22 3.83
C GLY A 26 -8.93 -25.80 2.43
N ALA A 27 -7.74 -25.21 2.28
CA ALA A 27 -7.19 -24.88 0.95
C ALA A 27 -7.03 -26.11 0.05
N LEU A 28 -6.63 -27.25 0.64
CA LEU A 28 -6.49 -28.52 -0.09
C LEU A 28 -7.83 -29.09 -0.58
N GLN A 29 -8.96 -28.74 0.04
CA GLN A 29 -10.27 -29.21 -0.39
C GLN A 29 -10.69 -28.57 -1.72
N TYR A 30 -10.28 -27.31 -1.96
CA TYR A 30 -10.55 -26.58 -3.20
C TYR A 30 -9.43 -26.69 -4.23
N ALA A 31 -8.31 -27.35 -3.91
CA ALA A 31 -7.19 -27.52 -4.82
C ALA A 31 -7.57 -28.16 -6.17
N PRO A 32 -8.46 -29.16 -6.25
CA PRO A 32 -8.89 -29.72 -7.55
C PRO A 32 -9.65 -28.72 -8.42
N VAL A 33 -10.53 -27.91 -7.81
CA VAL A 33 -11.29 -26.86 -8.52
C VAL A 33 -10.34 -25.76 -9.01
N GLY A 34 -9.42 -25.31 -8.14
CA GLY A 34 -8.40 -24.34 -8.52
C GLY A 34 -7.48 -24.84 -9.64
N ALA A 35 -7.10 -26.12 -9.60
CA ALA A 35 -6.29 -26.74 -10.66
C ALA A 35 -7.06 -26.80 -12.00
N LEU A 36 -8.35 -27.13 -11.98
CA LEU A 36 -9.19 -27.12 -13.18
C LEU A 36 -9.26 -25.72 -13.80
N VAL A 37 -9.56 -24.70 -12.99
CA VAL A 37 -9.59 -23.30 -13.46
C VAL A 37 -8.23 -22.86 -13.99
N GLY A 38 -7.15 -23.20 -13.29
CA GLY A 38 -5.78 -22.89 -13.71
C GLY A 38 -5.42 -23.55 -15.04
N LEU A 39 -5.83 -24.80 -15.26
CA LEU A 39 -5.62 -25.50 -16.54
C LEU A 39 -6.42 -24.89 -17.68
N ILE A 40 -7.66 -24.46 -17.42
CA ILE A 40 -8.48 -23.76 -18.42
C ILE A 40 -7.79 -22.46 -18.82
N LEU A 41 -7.39 -21.63 -17.84
CA LEU A 41 -6.70 -20.36 -18.08
C LEU A 41 -5.37 -20.59 -18.82
N LEU A 42 -4.60 -21.61 -18.43
CA LEU A 42 -3.38 -21.98 -19.14
C LEU A 42 -3.67 -22.38 -20.59
N GLY A 43 -4.73 -23.16 -20.83
CA GLY A 43 -5.20 -23.53 -22.16
C GLY A 43 -5.58 -22.30 -22.99
N GLU A 44 -6.31 -21.35 -22.41
CA GLU A 44 -6.66 -20.08 -23.06
C GLU A 44 -5.42 -19.27 -23.45
N LEU A 45 -4.43 -19.15 -22.56
CA LEU A 45 -3.17 -18.47 -22.86
C LEU A 45 -2.39 -19.16 -23.98
N ILE A 46 -2.36 -20.50 -23.99
CA ILE A 46 -1.74 -21.27 -25.07
C ILE A 46 -2.46 -21.02 -26.40
N VAL A 47 -3.79 -21.02 -26.42
CA VAL A 47 -4.57 -20.75 -27.63
C VAL A 47 -4.35 -19.33 -28.13
N VAL A 48 -4.34 -18.32 -27.26
CA VAL A 48 -4.06 -16.93 -27.62
C VAL A 48 -2.64 -16.78 -28.19
N PHE A 49 -1.66 -17.40 -27.53
CA PHE A 49 -0.26 -17.34 -27.95
C PHE A 49 0.01 -18.11 -29.25
N ALA A 50 -0.59 -19.29 -29.41
CA ALA A 50 -0.50 -20.06 -30.66
C ALA A 50 -1.23 -19.33 -31.79
N GLY A 51 -2.41 -18.77 -31.52
CA GLY A 51 -3.19 -17.98 -32.48
C GLY A 51 -2.44 -16.72 -32.95
N SER A 52 -1.69 -16.06 -32.07
CA SER A 52 -0.88 -14.88 -32.44
C SER A 52 0.32 -15.22 -33.33
N MET A 53 0.79 -16.48 -33.33
CA MET A 53 1.82 -16.96 -34.27
C MET A 53 1.27 -17.19 -35.69
N PHE A 54 -0.02 -17.54 -35.83
CA PHE A 54 -0.66 -17.79 -37.13
C PHE A 54 -1.41 -16.59 -37.70
N THR A 55 -1.62 -15.54 -36.90
CA THR A 55 -2.25 -14.29 -37.36
C THR A 55 -1.17 -13.40 -37.98
N PRO A 56 -1.36 -12.83 -39.20
CA PRO A 56 -0.41 -11.89 -39.78
C PRO A 56 -0.27 -10.70 -38.83
N LYS A 57 0.96 -10.49 -38.34
CA LYS A 57 1.40 -9.42 -37.42
C LYS A 57 0.34 -8.34 -37.15
N LEU A 58 -0.38 -8.45 -36.04
CA LEU A 58 -1.09 -7.33 -35.39
C LEU A 58 -0.06 -6.34 -34.79
N GLY A 59 0.84 -5.82 -35.62
CA GLY A 59 2.05 -5.14 -35.17
C GLY A 59 2.50 -4.06 -36.14
N GLN A 60 1.67 -3.02 -36.30
CA GLN A 60 2.09 -1.74 -36.88
C GLN A 60 1.71 -0.55 -35.97
N GLY A 61 1.59 -0.79 -34.66
CA GLY A 61 1.37 0.28 -33.67
C GLY A 61 2.57 0.50 -32.72
N ALA A 62 3.59 -0.35 -32.79
CA ALA A 62 4.79 -0.16 -31.99
C ALA A 62 5.62 0.96 -32.63
N VAL A 63 5.72 2.10 -31.94
CA VAL A 63 6.68 3.15 -32.30
C VAL A 63 8.06 2.50 -32.36
N PRO A 64 8.79 2.60 -33.49
CA PRO A 64 10.13 2.03 -33.59
C PRO A 64 11.00 2.58 -32.47
N ILE A 65 11.64 1.68 -31.72
CA ILE A 65 12.62 2.10 -30.71
C ILE A 65 13.81 2.68 -31.49
N PRO A 66 14.22 3.95 -31.23
CA PRO A 66 15.37 4.55 -31.89
C PRO A 66 16.64 3.76 -31.56
N ASP A 67 17.64 3.83 -32.45
CA ASP A 67 18.89 3.13 -32.24
C ASP A 67 19.56 3.59 -30.93
N LEU A 68 20.12 2.64 -30.18
CA LEU A 68 20.80 2.90 -28.91
C LEU A 68 22.02 3.81 -29.09
N ALA A 69 22.58 3.88 -30.30
CA ALA A 69 23.64 4.81 -30.66
C ALA A 69 23.17 6.27 -30.72
N GLU A 70 21.89 6.51 -31.02
CA GLU A 70 21.30 7.86 -31.14
C GLU A 70 20.65 8.30 -29.83
N ARG A 71 19.98 7.39 -29.13
CA ARG A 71 19.24 7.73 -27.91
C ARG A 71 19.21 6.57 -26.93
N THR A 72 19.45 6.88 -25.66
CA THR A 72 19.33 5.87 -24.60
C THR A 72 17.86 5.52 -24.37
N ASN A 73 17.60 4.26 -23.99
CA ASN A 73 16.23 3.79 -23.69
C ASN A 73 15.54 4.68 -22.63
N THR A 74 16.28 5.14 -21.61
CA THR A 74 15.74 6.04 -20.58
C THR A 74 15.28 7.37 -21.16
N ALA A 75 16.05 7.95 -22.10
CA ALA A 75 15.66 9.19 -22.76
C ALA A 75 14.46 8.99 -23.69
N ALA A 76 14.44 7.90 -24.46
CA ALA A 76 13.33 7.57 -25.35
C ALA A 76 12.01 7.33 -24.59
N LEU A 77 12.07 6.66 -23.43
CA LEU A 77 10.91 6.54 -22.52
C LEU A 77 10.48 7.89 -21.96
N GLY A 78 11.44 8.74 -21.61
CA GLY A 78 11.18 10.10 -21.15
C GLY A 78 10.38 10.91 -22.18
N ASP A 79 10.77 10.85 -23.45
CA ASP A 79 10.07 11.56 -24.52
C ASP A 79 8.59 11.18 -24.54
N ILE A 80 8.29 9.89 -24.65
CA ILE A 80 6.91 9.37 -24.73
C ILE A 80 6.11 9.68 -23.45
N LEU A 81 6.72 9.52 -22.27
CA LEU A 81 6.06 9.77 -20.99
C LEU A 81 5.68 11.24 -20.79
N TYR A 82 6.54 12.16 -21.23
CA TYR A 82 6.33 13.60 -21.03
C TYR A 82 5.65 14.31 -22.21
N THR A 83 5.59 13.71 -23.40
CA THR A 83 4.84 14.26 -24.54
C THR A 83 3.46 13.63 -24.66
N ASP A 84 3.40 12.31 -24.82
CA ASP A 84 2.18 11.62 -25.26
C ASP A 84 1.35 11.15 -24.06
N PHE A 85 2.02 10.68 -23.00
CA PHE A 85 1.39 10.12 -21.80
C PHE A 85 1.44 11.05 -20.58
N VAL A 86 1.66 12.35 -20.78
CA VAL A 86 1.80 13.32 -19.68
C VAL A 86 0.61 13.31 -18.72
N PHE A 87 -0.61 13.13 -19.25
CA PHE A 87 -1.83 13.06 -18.44
C PHE A 87 -1.87 11.80 -17.58
N HIS A 88 -1.49 10.64 -18.13
CA HIS A 88 -1.42 9.38 -17.38
C HIS A 88 -0.33 9.44 -16.30
N PHE A 89 0.80 10.07 -16.62
CA PHE A 89 1.87 10.31 -15.66
C PHE A 89 1.41 11.18 -14.48
N GLN A 90 0.65 12.25 -14.73
CA GLN A 90 0.06 13.09 -13.69
C GLN A 90 -0.95 12.32 -12.83
N ILE A 91 -1.81 11.50 -13.44
CA ILE A 91 -2.75 10.64 -12.70
C ILE A 91 -1.98 9.68 -11.80
N ALA A 92 -0.91 9.05 -12.27
CA ALA A 92 -0.09 8.17 -11.44
C ALA A 92 0.48 8.93 -10.22
N GLY A 93 0.91 10.17 -10.40
CA GLY A 93 1.33 11.05 -9.30
C GLY A 93 0.22 11.30 -8.27
N LEU A 94 -1.01 11.57 -8.72
CA LEU A 94 -2.17 11.71 -7.84
C LEU A 94 -2.50 10.42 -7.09
N VAL A 95 -2.41 9.27 -7.75
CA VAL A 95 -2.62 7.96 -7.10
C VAL A 95 -1.58 7.74 -6.00
N LEU A 96 -0.30 8.05 -6.25
CA LEU A 96 0.75 7.94 -5.23
C LEU A 96 0.53 8.90 -4.06
N LEU A 97 0.09 10.13 -4.33
CA LEU A 97 -0.26 11.09 -3.28
C LEU A 97 -1.41 10.58 -2.40
N VAL A 98 -2.49 10.10 -3.01
CA VAL A 98 -3.63 9.54 -2.28
C VAL A 98 -3.21 8.31 -1.48
N ALA A 99 -2.38 7.43 -2.04
CA ALA A 99 -1.86 6.26 -1.34
C ALA A 99 -1.05 6.65 -0.09
N MET A 100 -0.21 7.70 -0.18
CA MET A 100 0.54 8.21 0.97
C MET A 100 -0.38 8.78 2.06
N ILE A 101 -1.36 9.61 1.67
CA ILE A 101 -2.35 10.17 2.60
C ILE A 101 -3.12 9.03 3.29
N GLY A 102 -3.59 8.05 2.51
CA GLY A 102 -4.31 6.89 3.03
C GLY A 102 -3.48 6.09 4.03
N ALA A 103 -2.22 5.79 3.70
CA ALA A 103 -1.31 5.08 4.60
C ALA A 103 -1.08 5.83 5.92
N ILE A 104 -0.89 7.16 5.88
CA ILE A 104 -0.70 7.97 7.09
C ILE A 104 -1.97 7.99 7.93
N VAL A 105 -3.13 8.28 7.34
CA VAL A 105 -4.40 8.38 8.07
C VAL A 105 -4.78 7.05 8.73
N LEU A 106 -4.52 5.92 8.06
CA LEU A 106 -4.80 4.59 8.60
C LEU A 106 -3.85 4.19 9.74
N THR A 107 -2.61 4.67 9.73
CA THR A 107 -1.58 4.29 10.73
C THR A 107 -1.44 5.31 11.85
N LEU A 108 -1.95 6.54 11.67
CA LEU A 108 -1.87 7.60 12.66
C LEU A 108 -2.76 7.28 13.86
N ARG A 109 -2.14 6.80 14.94
CA ARG A 109 -2.82 6.50 16.19
C ARG A 109 -2.97 7.76 17.05
N HIS A 110 -4.19 8.26 17.17
CA HIS A 110 -4.49 9.34 18.12
C HIS A 110 -4.49 8.79 19.56
N LYS A 111 -3.90 9.52 20.51
CA LYS A 111 -3.92 9.17 21.95
C LYS A 111 -4.86 10.14 22.69
N PRO A 112 -6.14 9.77 22.92
CA PRO A 112 -7.15 10.69 23.42
C PRO A 112 -6.92 11.16 24.86
N ASN A 113 -6.27 10.33 25.69
CA ASN A 113 -6.08 10.61 27.12
C ASN A 113 -4.72 11.23 27.46
N VAL A 114 -4.08 11.91 26.50
CA VAL A 114 -2.84 12.62 26.78
C VAL A 114 -3.20 13.93 27.48
N LYS A 115 -2.96 13.99 28.79
CA LYS A 115 -3.03 15.24 29.54
C LYS A 115 -2.00 16.20 28.96
N ARG A 116 -2.46 17.32 28.40
CA ARG A 116 -1.59 18.41 27.94
C ARG A 116 -1.65 19.55 28.93
N GLN A 117 -0.52 20.21 29.13
CA GLN A 117 -0.47 21.45 29.88
C GLN A 117 -1.16 22.55 29.08
N SER A 118 -2.11 23.23 29.71
CA SER A 118 -2.63 24.51 29.25
C SER A 118 -1.96 25.59 30.09
N ILE A 119 -1.03 26.34 29.50
CA ILE A 119 -0.29 27.40 30.21
C ILE A 119 -1.26 28.47 30.74
N PRO A 120 -2.26 28.95 29.98
CA PRO A 120 -3.23 29.93 30.49
C PRO A 120 -3.98 29.42 31.71
N ASP A 121 -4.50 28.18 31.67
CA ASP A 121 -5.26 27.59 32.78
C ASP A 121 -4.40 27.38 34.03
N GLN A 122 -3.10 27.13 33.85
CA GLN A 122 -2.16 26.96 34.96
C GLN A 122 -1.72 28.29 35.58
N VAL A 123 -1.57 29.34 34.78
CA VAL A 123 -1.20 30.68 35.26
C VAL A 123 -2.39 31.38 35.92
N ALA A 124 -3.60 31.16 35.40
CA ALA A 124 -4.84 31.72 35.95
C ALA A 124 -5.33 31.00 37.23
N ARG A 125 -4.57 30.03 37.74
CA ARG A 125 -4.97 29.20 38.89
C ARG A 125 -5.01 30.03 40.17
N THR A 126 -6.15 30.00 40.84
CA THR A 126 -6.36 30.65 42.15
C THR A 126 -6.23 29.63 43.29
N PRO A 127 -6.05 30.07 44.56
CA PRO A 127 -6.01 29.16 45.70
C PRO A 127 -7.23 28.23 45.82
N GLU A 128 -8.43 28.68 45.43
CA GLU A 128 -9.65 27.84 45.48
C GLU A 128 -9.63 26.72 44.44
N THR A 129 -9.00 26.95 43.29
CA THR A 129 -8.82 25.94 42.24
C THR A 129 -7.51 25.15 42.43
N ALA A 130 -6.70 25.54 43.41
CA ALA A 130 -5.39 24.98 43.67
C ALA A 130 -5.44 23.68 44.47
N ILE A 131 -6.31 23.64 45.48
CA ILE A 131 -6.37 22.58 46.49
C ILE A 131 -7.83 22.25 46.82
N GLU A 132 -8.15 20.96 46.90
CA GLU A 132 -9.44 20.50 47.40
C GLU A 132 -9.20 19.73 48.71
N ILE A 133 -9.68 20.28 49.83
CA ILE A 133 -9.55 19.63 51.14
C ILE A 133 -10.70 18.64 51.29
N LYS A 134 -10.46 17.35 51.02
CA LYS A 134 -11.40 16.27 51.33
C LYS A 134 -11.10 15.66 52.70
N LYS A 135 -12.12 15.57 53.56
CA LYS A 135 -12.06 14.73 54.76
C LYS A 135 -12.28 13.27 54.34
N VAL A 136 -11.24 12.46 54.44
CA VAL A 136 -11.31 11.01 54.25
C VAL A 136 -11.39 10.30 55.59
N GLU A 137 -12.23 9.25 55.66
CA GLU A 137 -12.32 8.40 56.85
C GLU A 137 -11.03 7.58 57.01
N PRO A 138 -10.50 7.42 58.24
CA PRO A 138 -9.28 6.65 58.48
C PRO A 138 -9.42 5.22 57.96
N GLY A 139 -8.44 4.77 57.15
CA GLY A 139 -8.40 3.40 56.63
C GLY A 139 -9.09 3.19 55.28
N LYS A 140 -9.77 4.19 54.72
CA LYS A 140 -10.21 4.18 53.32
C LYS A 140 -9.29 5.09 52.52
N GLY A 141 -8.49 4.50 51.63
CA GLY A 141 -7.64 5.25 50.70
C GLY A 141 -8.45 6.20 49.83
N ILE A 142 -7.76 7.16 49.22
CA ILE A 142 -8.33 8.13 48.27
C ILE A 142 -8.70 7.41 46.96
#